data_AF-A0A958M7A6-F1
#
_entry.id   AF-A0A958M7A6-F1
#
_cell.length_a   1.000
_cell.length_b   1.000
_cell.length_c   1.000
_cell.angle_alpha   90.00
_cell.angle_beta   90.00
_cell.angle_gamma   90.00
#
_symmetry.space_group_name_H-M   'P 1'
#
loop_
_entity.id
_entity.type
_entity.pdbx_description
1 polymer ?
#
loop_
_entity_poly.entity_id
_entity_poly.type
_entity_poly.pdbx_seq_one_letter_code
_entity_poly.pdbx_strand_id
1 'polypeptide(L)'
;MTTCLLLIFLITPCAGQNETNAARDSTAGPDKAPAKESRSYIDPLFYIKGQLCQHLRKIYQDKSGNLWFGTNVYGLMRYDGDTLVYFSKKDGLGGGRITGIVEDKEGNVWFGTYGGLTRYDGTAFTNFSVKSGPFNNDVWSIAIDRHGMFWVGTMEGVFRFDGENFMPFPIPKAIVSDTTTILSYDRITRIIEDKNGVLWFGTDGFGICKYDPSAIQKGGPSFSHFTKKDGLCDNNIYDLMEDAAGNIWIGTMYGGLSMYDGCSFTNFTENGVISGVEVGGFYEDKTGNIWFAAENHGVYRYDGASFTNFNTTDGLNTNGVLCIFEDRQGRFWLGGWGGLFRFDRTSFFSVTKDGPWAE
;
A
#
# COMPACT_ATOMS: atom_id res chain seq x y z
N MET A 1 -16.93 -6.39 -37.28
CA MET A 1 -16.05 -7.59 -37.35
C MET A 1 -14.87 -7.30 -36.46
N THR A 2 -14.96 -7.72 -35.21
CA THR A 2 -13.99 -7.38 -34.17
C THR A 2 -13.58 -8.68 -33.51
N THR A 3 -12.32 -9.04 -33.69
CA THR A 3 -11.73 -10.30 -33.25
C THR A 3 -11.41 -10.20 -31.77
N CYS A 4 -12.19 -10.90 -30.93
CA CYS A 4 -11.84 -11.16 -29.53
C CYS A 4 -10.71 -12.20 -29.47
N LEU A 5 -9.51 -11.81 -29.02
CA LEU A 5 -8.50 -12.76 -28.58
C LEU A 5 -8.79 -13.17 -27.13
N LEU A 6 -9.22 -14.41 -26.96
CA LEU A 6 -9.40 -15.07 -25.67
C LEU A 6 -8.07 -15.77 -25.31
N LEU A 7 -7.36 -15.29 -24.29
CA LEU A 7 -6.21 -16.03 -23.73
C LEU A 7 -6.72 -17.13 -22.81
N ILE A 8 -6.59 -18.39 -23.23
CA ILE A 8 -6.89 -19.58 -22.43
C ILE A 8 -5.58 -20.05 -21.77
N PHE A 9 -5.51 -20.00 -20.45
CA PHE A 9 -4.48 -20.71 -19.68
C PHE A 9 -4.91 -22.16 -19.46
N LEU A 10 -4.21 -23.10 -20.11
CA LEU A 10 -4.33 -24.53 -19.84
C LEU A 10 -3.41 -24.90 -18.67
N ILE A 11 -3.99 -25.40 -17.58
CA ILE A 11 -3.29 -26.01 -16.46
C ILE A 11 -3.26 -27.53 -16.71
N THR A 12 -2.07 -28.11 -16.89
CA THR A 12 -1.88 -29.57 -16.88
C THR A 12 -1.40 -30.01 -15.48
N PRO A 13 -2.07 -30.98 -14.84
CA PRO A 13 -1.58 -31.56 -13.59
C PRO A 13 -0.59 -32.70 -13.87
N CYS A 14 0.54 -32.71 -13.14
CA CYS A 14 1.50 -33.81 -13.15
C CYS A 14 1.31 -34.65 -11.89
N ALA A 15 1.03 -35.95 -12.07
CA ALA A 15 1.01 -36.96 -11.01
C ALA A 15 2.08 -38.02 -11.33
N GLY A 16 2.82 -38.46 -10.31
CA GLY A 16 3.72 -39.61 -10.41
C GLY A 16 4.65 -39.75 -9.20
N GLN A 17 4.30 -40.67 -8.29
CA GLN A 17 5.09 -41.13 -7.14
C GLN A 17 6.31 -41.97 -7.56
N ASN A 18 7.34 -42.05 -6.70
CA ASN A 18 7.82 -43.33 -6.18
C ASN A 18 8.81 -43.16 -5.01
N GLU A 19 8.48 -43.82 -3.90
CA GLU A 19 9.36 -44.15 -2.78
C GLU A 19 10.34 -45.26 -3.16
N THR A 20 11.54 -45.25 -2.58
CA THR A 20 12.31 -46.48 -2.25
C THR A 20 13.20 -46.20 -1.04
N ASN A 21 13.00 -46.99 0.01
CA ASN A 21 13.86 -47.10 1.19
C ASN A 21 15.11 -47.93 0.86
N ALA A 22 16.29 -47.52 1.35
CA ALA A 22 17.39 -48.46 1.63
C ALA A 22 18.38 -47.92 2.70
N ALA A 23 18.41 -48.68 3.81
CA ALA A 23 19.53 -49.04 4.69
C ALA A 23 20.47 -47.98 5.34
N ARG A 24 20.59 -48.16 6.65
CA ARG A 24 21.58 -47.58 7.58
C ARG A 24 22.99 -48.05 7.23
N ASP A 25 23.97 -47.17 7.37
CA ASP A 25 25.28 -47.57 7.89
C ASP A 25 25.89 -46.46 8.75
N SER A 26 26.43 -46.86 9.89
CA SER A 26 26.88 -45.99 10.97
C SER A 26 28.40 -46.03 11.07
N THR A 27 29.07 -44.89 10.94
CA THR A 27 30.40 -44.67 11.54
C THR A 27 30.52 -43.21 12.01
N ALA A 28 30.75 -43.04 13.31
CA ALA A 28 31.01 -41.75 13.95
C ALA A 28 32.52 -41.46 13.96
N GLY A 29 32.88 -40.22 13.65
CA GLY A 29 34.23 -39.64 13.77
C GLY A 29 34.12 -38.13 14.03
N PRO A 30 35.13 -37.49 14.64
CA PRO A 30 34.92 -36.47 15.67
C PRO A 30 34.60 -35.06 15.14
N ASP A 31 33.98 -34.29 16.04
CA ASP A 31 33.52 -32.91 15.95
C ASP A 31 34.28 -32.01 14.97
N LYS A 32 33.58 -31.62 13.91
CA LYS A 32 33.83 -30.35 13.21
C LYS A 32 32.69 -29.42 13.56
N ALA A 33 33.02 -28.26 14.14
CA ALA A 33 32.11 -27.14 14.30
C ALA A 33 31.35 -26.92 12.98
N PRO A 34 30.02 -26.67 13.00
CA PRO A 34 29.26 -26.54 11.78
C PRO A 34 29.84 -25.37 10.99
N ALA A 35 30.39 -25.67 9.82
CA ALA A 35 30.71 -24.67 8.83
C ALA A 35 29.42 -23.87 8.59
N LYS A 36 29.50 -22.53 8.66
CA LYS A 36 28.43 -21.67 8.16
C LYS A 36 28.24 -22.02 6.69
N GLU A 37 27.25 -22.86 6.38
CA GLU A 37 26.79 -23.05 5.02
C GLU A 37 26.37 -21.67 4.52
N SER A 38 27.21 -21.04 3.70
CA SER A 38 26.75 -19.93 2.86
C SER A 38 25.84 -20.55 1.81
N ARG A 39 24.57 -20.76 2.17
CA ARG A 39 23.54 -21.03 1.18
C ARG A 39 23.53 -19.80 0.29
N SER A 40 23.94 -19.96 -0.97
CA SER A 40 23.73 -18.95 -2.00
C SER A 40 22.23 -18.87 -2.27
N TYR A 41 21.51 -18.23 -1.36
CA TYR A 41 20.13 -17.87 -1.54
C TYR A 41 20.14 -16.66 -2.48
N ILE A 42 19.79 -16.88 -3.74
CA ILE A 42 19.37 -15.79 -4.61
C ILE A 42 18.00 -15.41 -4.09
N ASP A 43 17.98 -14.41 -3.21
CA ASP A 43 16.75 -13.88 -2.67
C ASP A 43 15.93 -13.27 -3.82
N PRO A 44 14.69 -13.75 -4.06
CA PRO A 44 13.87 -13.36 -5.20
C PRO A 44 13.51 -11.87 -5.22
N LEU A 45 13.80 -11.15 -4.13
CA LEU A 45 13.78 -9.69 -4.09
C LEU A 45 14.79 -9.02 -5.05
N PHE A 46 16.01 -9.53 -5.20
CA PHE A 46 17.09 -8.80 -5.89
C PHE A 46 17.17 -9.08 -7.40
N TYR A 47 16.03 -9.33 -8.04
CA TYR A 47 15.97 -9.65 -9.47
C TYR A 47 16.48 -8.50 -10.37
N ILE A 48 16.42 -7.26 -9.88
CA ILE A 48 16.95 -6.08 -10.55
C ILE A 48 18.31 -5.75 -9.93
N LYS A 49 19.37 -5.81 -10.75
CA LYS A 49 20.73 -5.49 -10.32
C LYS A 49 20.76 -4.07 -9.73
N GLY A 50 21.20 -3.96 -8.47
CA GLY A 50 21.32 -2.68 -7.77
C GLY A 50 20.01 -2.16 -7.16
N GLN A 51 19.02 -3.02 -6.93
CA GLN A 51 17.74 -2.62 -6.33
C GLN A 51 17.28 -3.60 -5.25
N LEU A 52 16.52 -3.08 -4.28
CA LEU A 52 16.07 -3.87 -3.12
C LEU A 52 15.00 -4.90 -3.47
N CYS A 53 14.11 -4.54 -4.40
CA CYS A 53 13.01 -5.37 -4.82
C CYS A 53 12.52 -4.95 -6.22
N GLN A 54 11.76 -5.79 -6.91
CA GLN A 54 11.14 -5.41 -8.18
C GLN A 54 10.04 -4.35 -8.01
N HIS A 55 9.21 -4.48 -6.96
CA HIS A 55 8.05 -3.63 -6.70
C HIS A 55 7.97 -3.27 -5.23
N LEU A 56 8.41 -2.06 -4.90
CA LEU A 56 8.25 -1.48 -3.57
C LEU A 56 6.88 -0.82 -3.49
N ARG A 57 6.07 -1.18 -2.49
CA ARG A 57 4.66 -0.78 -2.42
C ARG A 57 4.37 0.22 -1.31
N LYS A 58 5.06 0.11 -0.18
CA LYS A 58 4.87 0.99 0.99
C LYS A 58 6.19 1.30 1.65
N ILE A 59 6.28 2.53 2.16
CA ILE A 59 7.37 3.02 2.99
C ILE A 59 6.73 3.58 4.26
N TYR A 60 7.34 3.31 5.40
CA TYR A 60 6.89 3.82 6.69
C TYR A 60 8.08 4.00 7.63
N GLN A 61 8.04 5.01 8.51
CA GLN A 61 9.01 5.16 9.59
C GLN A 61 8.32 5.02 10.95
N ASP A 62 8.73 4.04 11.74
CA ASP A 62 8.18 3.82 13.09
C ASP A 62 8.71 4.85 14.11
N LYS A 63 8.10 4.91 15.31
CA LYS A 63 8.51 5.80 16.41
C LYS A 63 9.97 5.61 16.82
N SER A 64 10.50 4.40 16.70
CA SER A 64 11.91 4.09 17.00
C SER A 64 12.88 4.58 15.92
N GLY A 65 12.37 5.02 14.77
CA GLY A 65 13.15 5.57 13.66
C GLY A 65 13.48 4.57 12.57
N ASN A 66 13.05 3.30 12.69
CA ASN A 66 13.30 2.30 11.66
C ASN A 66 12.46 2.60 10.42
N LEU A 67 13.05 2.41 9.25
CA LEU A 67 12.35 2.45 7.97
C LEU A 67 11.85 1.04 7.62
N TRP A 68 10.58 0.94 7.28
CA TRP A 68 9.91 -0.27 6.85
C TRP A 68 9.53 -0.15 5.39
N PHE A 69 9.85 -1.19 4.63
CA PHE A 69 9.70 -1.26 3.18
C PHE A 69 8.86 -2.46 2.81
N GLY A 70 7.57 -2.24 2.53
CA GLY A 70 6.65 -3.27 2.11
C GLY A 70 6.76 -3.57 0.61
N THR A 71 6.78 -4.85 0.23
CA THR A 71 6.88 -5.25 -1.18
C THR A 71 5.55 -5.77 -1.72
N ASN A 72 5.46 -5.92 -3.04
CA ASN A 72 4.24 -6.42 -3.68
C ASN A 72 4.05 -7.95 -3.58
N VAL A 73 5.10 -8.73 -3.29
CA VAL A 73 5.04 -10.21 -3.36
C VAL A 73 5.85 -10.92 -2.28
N TYR A 74 7.01 -10.40 -1.92
CA TYR A 74 8.04 -11.21 -1.25
C TYR A 74 8.09 -11.01 0.27
N GLY A 75 7.56 -9.91 0.79
CA GLY A 75 7.52 -9.62 2.22
C GLY A 75 7.85 -8.16 2.49
N LEU A 76 8.62 -7.91 3.55
CA LEU A 76 9.05 -6.58 3.94
C LEU A 76 10.53 -6.54 4.31
N MET A 77 11.14 -5.36 4.20
CA MET A 77 12.46 -5.08 4.76
C MET A 77 12.35 -4.03 5.86
N ARG A 78 13.24 -4.11 6.86
CA ARG A 78 13.41 -3.10 7.90
C ARG A 78 14.85 -2.61 7.89
N TYR A 79 15.04 -1.30 7.91
CA TYR A 79 16.34 -0.65 8.07
C TYR A 79 16.34 0.17 9.37
N ASP A 80 17.27 -0.14 10.28
CA ASP A 80 17.37 0.50 11.60
C ASP A 80 18.36 1.68 11.65
N GLY A 81 18.94 2.06 10.52
CA GLY A 81 20.01 3.05 10.43
C GLY A 81 21.41 2.44 10.27
N ASP A 82 21.55 1.13 10.47
CA ASP A 82 22.80 0.40 10.28
C ASP A 82 22.59 -0.86 9.43
N THR A 83 21.61 -1.69 9.81
CA THR A 83 21.36 -2.99 9.20
C THR A 83 20.02 -3.03 8.47
N LEU A 84 20.04 -3.62 7.25
CA LEU A 84 18.83 -4.02 6.53
C LEU A 84 18.49 -5.48 6.83
N VAL A 85 17.31 -5.73 7.38
CA VAL A 85 16.78 -7.07 7.67
C VAL A 85 15.58 -7.34 6.77
N TYR A 86 15.49 -8.55 6.23
CA TYR A 86 14.37 -9.01 5.43
C TYR A 86 13.49 -9.99 6.20
N PHE A 87 12.17 -9.85 6.06
CA PHE A 87 11.19 -10.76 6.64
C PHE A 87 10.23 -11.29 5.58
N SER A 88 9.99 -12.59 5.65
CA SER A 88 9.15 -13.37 4.75
C SER A 88 8.18 -14.25 5.54
N LYS A 89 7.38 -15.07 4.83
CA LYS A 89 6.55 -16.10 5.47
C LYS A 89 7.34 -17.07 6.36
N LYS A 90 8.62 -17.31 6.07
CA LYS A 90 9.48 -18.20 6.88
C LYS A 90 9.76 -17.64 8.27
N ASP A 91 9.70 -16.31 8.40
CA ASP A 91 9.96 -15.58 9.63
C ASP A 91 8.69 -15.35 10.45
N GLY A 92 7.52 -15.76 9.92
CA GLY A 92 6.22 -15.65 10.60
C GLY A 92 5.27 -14.62 9.99
N LEU A 93 5.65 -13.93 8.91
CA LEU A 93 4.78 -12.97 8.22
C LEU A 93 3.55 -13.64 7.56
N GLY A 94 2.37 -13.05 7.72
CA GLY A 94 1.10 -13.62 7.25
C GLY A 94 0.93 -13.65 5.73
N GLY A 95 1.60 -12.75 5.00
CA GLY A 95 1.55 -12.68 3.55
C GLY A 95 2.67 -11.81 2.97
N GLY A 96 3.15 -12.15 1.77
CA GLY A 96 4.29 -11.46 1.16
C GLY A 96 3.95 -10.14 0.46
N ARG A 97 2.68 -9.90 0.14
CA ARG A 97 2.22 -8.58 -0.34
C ARG A 97 1.86 -7.71 0.85
N ILE A 98 2.49 -6.55 0.96
CA ILE A 98 2.27 -5.58 2.02
C ILE A 98 1.46 -4.40 1.48
N THR A 99 0.23 -4.26 1.94
CA THR A 99 -0.73 -3.27 1.44
C THR A 99 -0.88 -2.05 2.34
N GLY A 100 -0.57 -2.20 3.63
CA GLY A 100 -0.55 -1.12 4.61
C GLY A 100 0.49 -1.38 5.70
N ILE A 101 1.02 -0.30 6.28
CA ILE A 101 1.91 -0.33 7.44
C ILE A 101 1.43 0.77 8.39
N VAL A 102 1.11 0.41 9.64
CA VAL A 102 0.67 1.33 10.68
C VAL A 102 1.33 0.95 12.01
N GLU A 103 1.43 1.89 12.94
CA GLU A 103 2.00 1.65 14.27
C GLU A 103 0.97 2.02 15.33
N ASP A 104 0.74 1.12 16.28
CA ASP A 104 -0.20 1.35 17.38
C ASP A 104 0.38 2.22 18.50
N LYS A 105 -0.39 2.44 19.57
CA LYS A 105 0.03 3.30 20.69
C LYS A 105 1.10 2.62 21.55
N GLU A 106 1.11 1.29 21.57
CA GLU A 106 2.05 0.42 22.26
C GLU A 106 3.40 0.30 21.54
N GLY A 107 3.48 0.74 20.28
CA GLY A 107 4.70 0.69 19.46
C GLY A 107 4.84 -0.60 18.64
N ASN A 108 3.80 -1.40 18.55
CA ASN A 108 3.79 -2.54 17.62
C ASN A 108 3.56 -2.03 16.21
N VAL A 109 4.29 -2.62 15.25
CA VAL A 109 4.11 -2.32 13.82
C VAL A 109 3.19 -3.37 13.23
N TRP A 110 2.14 -2.92 12.54
CA TRP A 110 1.12 -3.75 11.93
C TRP A 110 1.18 -3.66 10.41
N PHE A 111 0.98 -4.80 9.76
CA PHE A 111 1.06 -4.96 8.33
C PHE A 111 -0.24 -5.51 7.78
N GLY A 112 -0.73 -4.88 6.72
CA GLY A 112 -1.81 -5.41 5.89
C GLY A 112 -1.22 -6.37 4.89
N THR A 113 -1.73 -7.60 4.90
CA THR A 113 -1.23 -8.66 4.05
C THR A 113 -2.37 -9.41 3.36
N TYR A 114 -2.03 -10.23 2.37
CA TYR A 114 -3.00 -11.13 1.72
C TYR A 114 -3.45 -12.28 2.63
N GLY A 115 -2.83 -12.44 3.80
CA GLY A 115 -3.23 -13.40 4.82
C GLY A 115 -3.96 -12.78 6.02
N GLY A 116 -4.33 -11.49 5.94
CA GLY A 116 -4.93 -10.74 7.04
C GLY A 116 -3.97 -9.70 7.61
N LEU A 117 -4.12 -9.39 8.89
CA LEU A 117 -3.21 -8.51 9.63
C LEU A 117 -2.04 -9.31 10.21
N THR A 118 -0.85 -8.74 10.17
CA THR A 118 0.31 -9.25 10.91
C THR A 118 0.81 -8.16 11.84
N ARG A 119 0.95 -8.47 13.14
CA ARG A 119 1.60 -7.61 14.13
C ARG A 119 3.05 -8.02 14.33
N TYR A 120 3.95 -7.06 14.45
CA TYR A 120 5.32 -7.24 14.95
C TYR A 120 5.51 -6.47 16.25
N ASP A 121 5.88 -7.18 17.30
CA ASP A 121 6.03 -6.63 18.66
C ASP A 121 7.48 -6.20 19.00
N GLY A 122 8.34 -6.10 17.98
CA GLY A 122 9.78 -5.90 18.17
C GLY A 122 10.59 -7.19 18.23
N THR A 123 9.92 -8.33 18.40
CA THR A 123 10.56 -9.65 18.56
C THR A 123 10.01 -10.68 17.60
N ALA A 124 8.68 -10.81 17.53
CA ALA A 124 7.99 -11.86 16.79
C ALA A 124 6.79 -11.34 16.00
N PHE A 125 6.40 -12.10 14.99
CA PHE A 125 5.18 -11.86 14.22
C PHE A 125 3.99 -12.64 14.80
N THR A 126 2.84 -11.99 14.93
CA THR A 126 1.55 -12.62 15.26
C THR A 126 0.56 -12.33 14.14
N ASN A 127 -0.12 -13.37 13.62
CA ASN A 127 -1.06 -13.24 12.51
C ASN A 127 -2.51 -13.28 12.98
N PHE A 128 -3.30 -12.34 12.46
CA PHE A 128 -4.72 -12.20 12.75
C PHE A 128 -5.49 -12.27 11.44
N SER A 129 -6.36 -13.26 11.35
CA SER A 129 -7.23 -13.49 10.21
C SER A 129 -8.66 -13.69 10.69
N VAL A 130 -9.62 -13.47 9.80
CA VAL A 130 -11.02 -13.81 10.06
C VAL A 130 -11.14 -15.32 9.99
N LYS A 131 -11.21 -15.99 11.15
CA LYS A 131 -11.16 -17.47 11.24
C LYS A 131 -12.47 -18.17 10.85
N SER A 132 -13.50 -17.46 10.36
CA SER A 132 -14.84 -18.02 10.14
C SER A 132 -15.53 -17.46 8.90
N GLY A 133 -15.87 -18.33 7.94
CA GLY A 133 -16.74 -18.03 6.78
C GLY A 133 -16.03 -18.00 5.42
N PRO A 134 -16.76 -17.80 4.30
CA PRO A 134 -16.21 -17.78 2.93
C PRO A 134 -15.38 -16.52 2.61
N PHE A 135 -14.97 -15.77 3.64
CA PHE A 135 -14.42 -14.43 3.51
C PHE A 135 -12.93 -14.43 3.18
N ASN A 136 -12.51 -13.50 2.32
CA ASN A 136 -11.14 -13.35 1.87
C ASN A 136 -10.32 -12.47 2.84
N ASN A 137 -9.19 -12.99 3.33
CA ASN A 137 -8.25 -12.26 4.19
C ASN A 137 -7.36 -11.27 3.41
N ASP A 138 -7.75 -10.90 2.19
CA ASP A 138 -7.06 -9.96 1.34
C ASP A 138 -7.27 -8.52 1.84
N VAL A 139 -6.36 -8.05 2.70
CA VAL A 139 -6.34 -6.69 3.22
C VAL A 139 -5.76 -5.75 2.17
N TRP A 140 -6.49 -4.70 1.84
CA TRP A 140 -6.08 -3.66 0.89
C TRP A 140 -5.70 -2.34 1.57
N SER A 141 -6.31 -2.05 2.72
CA SER A 141 -6.03 -0.83 3.47
C SER A 141 -6.16 -1.07 4.97
N ILE A 142 -5.33 -0.38 5.76
CA ILE A 142 -5.45 -0.31 7.20
C ILE A 142 -5.32 1.16 7.62
N ALA A 143 -6.18 1.58 8.51
CA ALA A 143 -6.03 2.80 9.30
C ALA A 143 -6.24 2.47 10.79
N ILE A 144 -5.63 3.27 11.67
CA ILE A 144 -5.95 3.26 13.10
C ILE A 144 -6.57 4.62 13.39
N ASP A 145 -7.80 4.64 13.90
CA ASP A 145 -8.44 5.91 14.25
C ASP A 145 -7.86 6.51 15.54
N ARG A 146 -8.22 7.75 15.85
CA ARG A 146 -7.79 8.46 17.06
C ARG A 146 -8.11 7.71 18.37
N HIS A 147 -9.15 6.87 18.34
CA HIS A 147 -9.58 6.05 19.48
C HIS A 147 -8.78 4.74 19.60
N GLY A 148 -7.97 4.40 18.60
CA GLY A 148 -7.16 3.18 18.57
C GLY A 148 -7.85 1.99 17.91
N MET A 149 -9.03 2.18 17.30
CA MET A 149 -9.71 1.12 16.56
C MET A 149 -9.05 0.97 15.20
N PHE A 150 -8.77 -0.28 14.81
CA PHE A 150 -8.28 -0.58 13.48
C PHE A 150 -9.46 -0.62 12.51
N TRP A 151 -9.30 0.06 11.39
CA TRP A 151 -10.20 0.01 10.25
C TRP A 151 -9.49 -0.71 9.11
N VAL A 152 -10.02 -1.88 8.76
CA VAL A 152 -9.40 -2.82 7.82
C VAL A 152 -10.28 -2.89 6.58
N GLY A 153 -9.78 -2.33 5.48
CA GLY A 153 -10.39 -2.41 4.16
C GLY A 153 -9.95 -3.68 3.45
N THR A 154 -10.91 -4.45 2.95
CA THR A 154 -10.68 -5.73 2.28
C THR A 154 -11.35 -5.76 0.90
N MET A 155 -11.21 -6.87 0.18
CA MET A 155 -11.99 -7.14 -1.03
C MET A 155 -13.51 -7.26 -0.79
N GLU A 156 -13.92 -7.47 0.46
CA GLU A 156 -15.28 -7.83 0.86
C GLU A 156 -15.90 -6.82 1.84
N GLY A 157 -15.31 -5.63 1.94
CA GLY A 157 -15.81 -4.53 2.75
C GLY A 157 -14.87 -4.13 3.88
N VAL A 158 -15.44 -3.45 4.87
CA VAL A 158 -14.71 -2.89 6.02
C VAL A 158 -14.92 -3.76 7.24
N PHE A 159 -13.85 -3.99 7.99
CA PHE A 159 -13.88 -4.59 9.32
C PHE A 159 -13.23 -3.65 10.33
N ARG A 160 -13.85 -3.55 11.51
CA ARG A 160 -13.22 -2.99 12.69
C ARG A 160 -12.47 -4.09 13.42
N PHE A 161 -11.29 -3.79 13.93
CA PHE A 161 -10.50 -4.75 14.70
C PHE A 161 -10.01 -4.11 16.00
N ASP A 162 -10.32 -4.75 17.12
CA ASP A 162 -10.06 -4.24 18.48
C ASP A 162 -8.77 -4.82 19.11
N GLY A 163 -7.97 -5.56 18.33
CA GLY A 163 -6.80 -6.30 18.81
C GLY A 163 -7.06 -7.80 19.00
N GLU A 164 -8.32 -8.22 19.06
CA GLU A 164 -8.71 -9.62 19.25
C GLU A 164 -9.73 -10.09 18.21
N ASN A 165 -10.75 -9.27 17.93
CA ASN A 165 -11.93 -9.64 17.17
C ASN A 165 -12.10 -8.73 15.95
N PHE A 166 -12.46 -9.34 14.82
CA PHE A 166 -12.92 -8.63 13.64
C PHE A 166 -14.44 -8.47 13.69
N MET A 167 -14.91 -7.23 13.58
CA MET A 167 -16.32 -6.87 13.54
C MET A 167 -16.64 -6.25 12.17
N PRO A 168 -17.53 -6.85 11.36
CA PRO A 168 -17.96 -6.24 10.11
C PRO A 168 -18.51 -4.83 10.34
N PHE A 169 -18.19 -3.91 9.43
CA PHE A 169 -18.75 -2.57 9.38
C PHE A 169 -19.33 -2.33 7.98
N PRO A 170 -20.62 -2.62 7.77
CA PRO A 170 -21.25 -2.44 6.48
C PRO A 170 -21.25 -0.96 6.07
N ILE A 171 -20.72 -0.67 4.89
CA ILE A 171 -20.82 0.67 4.29
C ILE A 171 -21.93 0.68 3.23
N PRO A 172 -22.84 1.67 3.24
CA PRO A 172 -23.82 1.82 2.17
C PRO A 172 -23.11 2.14 0.85
N LYS A 173 -23.75 1.81 -0.27
CA LYS A 173 -23.23 2.14 -1.60
C LYS A 173 -23.99 3.29 -2.22
N ALA A 174 -23.27 4.11 -2.98
CA ALA A 174 -23.87 5.11 -3.83
C ALA A 174 -24.63 4.45 -4.99
N ILE A 175 -25.71 5.10 -5.44
CA ILE A 175 -26.36 4.74 -6.70
C ILE A 175 -25.54 5.34 -7.84
N VAL A 176 -24.94 4.47 -8.65
CA VAL A 176 -24.16 4.81 -9.86
C VAL A 176 -24.77 4.14 -11.08
N SER A 177 -24.77 4.82 -12.22
CA SER A 177 -25.39 4.33 -13.46
C SER A 177 -24.48 3.47 -14.33
N ASP A 178 -23.16 3.55 -14.13
CA ASP A 178 -22.14 2.79 -14.85
C ASP A 178 -21.27 2.02 -13.85
N THR A 179 -21.27 0.69 -13.98
CA THR A 179 -20.52 -0.25 -13.13
C THR A 179 -19.53 -1.09 -13.93
N THR A 180 -19.24 -0.70 -15.17
CA THR A 180 -18.47 -1.55 -16.12
C THR A 180 -17.00 -1.75 -15.73
N THR A 181 -16.47 -0.93 -14.82
CA THR A 181 -15.07 -0.95 -14.38
C THR A 181 -14.85 -1.51 -12.98
N ILE A 182 -15.90 -2.01 -12.31
CA ILE A 182 -15.82 -2.57 -10.96
C ILE A 182 -15.08 -3.91 -10.99
N LEU A 183 -13.94 -4.00 -10.29
CA LEU A 183 -13.18 -5.25 -10.14
C LEU A 183 -13.71 -6.11 -8.99
N SER A 184 -14.13 -5.49 -7.89
CA SER A 184 -14.81 -6.16 -6.79
C SER A 184 -15.81 -5.23 -6.10
N TYR A 185 -17.04 -5.71 -5.99
CA TYR A 185 -18.20 -4.92 -5.58
C TYR A 185 -18.08 -4.31 -4.18
N ASP A 186 -17.38 -4.99 -3.27
CA ASP A 186 -17.22 -4.58 -1.87
C ASP A 186 -15.81 -4.09 -1.55
N ARG A 187 -14.93 -3.96 -2.56
CA ARG A 187 -13.52 -3.63 -2.32
C ARG A 187 -13.36 -2.22 -1.79
N ILE A 188 -12.60 -2.13 -0.70
CA ILE A 188 -12.21 -0.89 -0.05
C ILE A 188 -10.74 -0.64 -0.33
N THR A 189 -10.46 0.32 -1.20
CA THR A 189 -9.11 0.60 -1.69
C THR A 189 -8.31 1.43 -0.70
N ARG A 190 -8.97 2.33 0.02
CA ARG A 190 -8.34 3.23 0.99
C ARG A 190 -9.28 3.61 2.12
N ILE A 191 -8.72 3.75 3.32
CA ILE A 191 -9.40 4.29 4.49
C ILE A 191 -8.49 5.38 5.08
N ILE A 192 -9.05 6.57 5.33
CA ILE A 192 -8.40 7.63 6.11
C ILE A 192 -9.39 8.17 7.15
N GLU A 193 -8.88 8.65 8.27
CA GLU A 193 -9.62 9.49 9.21
C GLU A 193 -9.13 10.93 9.04
N ASP A 194 -10.04 11.87 8.86
CA ASP A 194 -9.69 13.29 8.79
C ASP A 194 -9.51 13.93 10.17
N LYS A 195 -8.98 15.15 10.21
CA LYS A 195 -8.75 15.91 11.45
C LYS A 195 -10.00 16.13 12.29
N ASN A 196 -11.18 16.11 11.68
CA ASN A 196 -12.47 16.27 12.35
C ASN A 196 -13.03 14.95 12.89
N GLY A 197 -12.38 13.82 12.63
CA GLY A 197 -12.80 12.49 13.10
C GLY A 197 -13.81 11.82 12.17
N VAL A 198 -13.89 12.29 10.93
CA VAL A 198 -14.71 11.68 9.89
C VAL A 198 -13.86 10.65 9.16
N LEU A 199 -14.44 9.48 8.92
CA LEU A 199 -13.82 8.43 8.14
C LEU A 199 -14.19 8.56 6.66
N TRP A 200 -13.20 8.40 5.80
CA TRP A 200 -13.36 8.41 4.35
C TRP A 200 -12.93 7.06 3.78
N PHE A 201 -13.82 6.46 2.98
CA PHE A 201 -13.63 5.16 2.36
C PHE A 201 -13.58 5.33 0.84
N GLY A 202 -12.44 4.99 0.25
CA GLY A 202 -12.31 4.82 -1.20
C GLY A 202 -12.92 3.50 -1.62
N THR A 203 -13.80 3.54 -2.62
CA THR A 203 -14.51 2.35 -3.11
C THR A 203 -14.20 2.07 -4.58
N ASP A 204 -14.44 0.83 -4.97
CA ASP A 204 -14.26 0.36 -6.35
C ASP A 204 -15.54 0.60 -7.18
N GLY A 205 -15.62 1.78 -7.79
CA GLY A 205 -16.68 2.17 -8.72
C GLY A 205 -17.93 2.79 -8.08
N PHE A 206 -17.96 2.96 -6.75
CA PHE A 206 -19.04 3.69 -6.05
C PHE A 206 -18.59 5.06 -5.51
N GLY A 207 -17.43 5.55 -5.94
CA GLY A 207 -16.86 6.81 -5.51
C GLY A 207 -16.37 6.75 -4.06
N ILE A 208 -16.60 7.83 -3.32
CA ILE A 208 -16.16 7.96 -1.93
C ILE A 208 -17.36 7.81 -1.01
N CYS A 209 -17.21 7.04 0.06
CA CYS A 209 -18.14 7.04 1.18
C CYS A 209 -17.52 7.79 2.37
N LYS A 210 -18.24 8.77 2.91
CA LYS A 210 -17.85 9.54 4.09
C LYS A 210 -18.74 9.11 5.27
N TYR A 211 -18.13 8.82 6.42
CA TYR A 211 -18.82 8.48 7.66
C TYR A 211 -18.48 9.49 8.76
N ASP A 212 -19.49 10.26 9.18
CA ASP A 212 -19.40 11.19 10.31
C ASP A 212 -20.19 10.61 11.50
N PRO A 213 -19.52 10.04 12.51
CA PRO A 213 -20.19 9.50 13.69
C PRO A 213 -20.86 10.61 14.53
N SER A 214 -20.39 11.86 14.44
CA SER A 214 -20.96 13.00 15.16
C SER A 214 -22.30 13.45 14.59
N ALA A 215 -22.54 13.19 13.30
CA ALA A 215 -23.79 13.55 12.62
C ALA A 215 -25.01 12.83 13.24
N ILE A 216 -24.81 11.62 13.77
CA ILE A 216 -25.86 10.85 14.48
C ILE A 216 -26.41 11.65 15.66
N GLN A 217 -25.52 12.24 16.46
CA GLN A 217 -25.90 13.02 17.65
C GLN A 217 -26.66 14.30 17.27
N LYS A 218 -26.44 14.80 16.06
CA LYS A 218 -27.10 15.99 15.49
C LYS A 218 -28.38 15.64 14.73
N GLY A 219 -28.79 14.37 14.70
CA GLY A 219 -29.98 13.90 14.00
C GLY A 219 -29.85 13.85 12.46
N GLY A 220 -28.62 13.92 11.93
CA GLY A 220 -28.32 13.82 10.50
C GLY A 220 -27.95 12.40 10.06
N PRO A 221 -27.85 12.13 8.76
CA PRO A 221 -27.31 10.87 8.25
C PRO A 221 -25.82 10.75 8.61
N SER A 222 -25.41 9.59 9.09
CA SER A 222 -23.99 9.34 9.38
C SER A 222 -23.15 9.09 8.15
N PHE A 223 -23.78 8.74 7.01
CA PHE A 223 -23.10 8.44 5.76
C PHE A 223 -23.49 9.43 4.66
N SER A 224 -22.51 9.85 3.87
CA SER A 224 -22.70 10.56 2.61
C SER A 224 -21.78 9.98 1.53
N HIS A 225 -22.12 10.23 0.27
CA HIS A 225 -21.37 9.72 -0.88
C HIS A 225 -21.02 10.83 -1.85
N PHE A 226 -19.85 10.71 -2.47
CA PHE A 226 -19.44 11.55 -3.59
C PHE A 226 -19.05 10.68 -4.77
N THR A 227 -19.62 10.97 -5.91
CA THR A 227 -19.44 10.24 -7.17
C THR A 227 -19.19 11.23 -8.31
N LYS A 228 -19.00 10.73 -9.53
CA LYS A 228 -18.87 11.58 -10.73
C LYS A 228 -20.00 12.59 -10.91
N LYS A 229 -21.23 12.22 -10.53
CA LYS A 229 -22.38 13.13 -10.62
C LYS A 229 -22.25 14.35 -9.67
N ASP A 230 -21.42 14.22 -8.64
CA ASP A 230 -21.19 15.23 -7.61
C ASP A 230 -19.92 16.05 -7.88
N GLY A 231 -19.19 15.77 -8.98
CA GLY A 231 -18.03 16.53 -9.44
C GLY A 231 -16.69 15.78 -9.41
N LEU A 232 -16.63 14.59 -8.82
CA LEU A 232 -15.44 13.74 -8.80
C LEU A 232 -15.03 13.29 -10.22
N CYS A 233 -13.73 13.18 -10.53
CA CYS A 233 -13.29 12.81 -11.88
C CYS A 233 -13.60 11.35 -12.27
N ASP A 234 -13.54 10.42 -11.31
CA ASP A 234 -13.91 9.01 -11.53
C ASP A 234 -14.39 8.29 -10.26
N ASN A 235 -15.24 7.27 -10.40
CA ASN A 235 -15.80 6.54 -9.27
C ASN A 235 -14.88 5.42 -8.74
N ASN A 236 -13.80 5.07 -9.43
CA ASN A 236 -12.84 4.04 -8.99
C ASN A 236 -11.73 4.71 -8.20
N ILE A 237 -11.89 4.75 -6.87
CA ILE A 237 -10.93 5.42 -5.99
C ILE A 237 -9.71 4.54 -5.83
N TYR A 238 -8.54 5.10 -6.05
CA TYR A 238 -7.26 4.41 -5.84
C TYR A 238 -6.62 4.79 -4.51
N ASP A 239 -6.56 6.08 -4.19
CA ASP A 239 -5.91 6.59 -2.99
C ASP A 239 -6.55 7.89 -2.49
N LEU A 240 -6.35 8.18 -1.21
CA LEU A 240 -6.91 9.33 -0.49
C LEU A 240 -5.85 9.88 0.48
N MET A 241 -5.81 11.21 0.61
CA MET A 241 -5.02 11.91 1.63
C MET A 241 -5.73 13.20 2.03
N GLU A 242 -5.75 13.51 3.33
CA GLU A 242 -6.07 14.87 3.80
C GLU A 242 -4.78 15.69 3.88
N ASP A 243 -4.77 16.90 3.34
CA ASP A 243 -3.67 17.85 3.52
C ASP A 243 -3.81 18.70 4.80
N ALA A 244 -2.78 19.46 5.17
CA ALA A 244 -2.79 20.30 6.36
C ALA A 244 -3.90 21.36 6.36
N ALA A 245 -4.34 21.83 5.18
CA ALA A 245 -5.45 22.77 5.04
C ALA A 245 -6.82 22.07 5.27
N GLY A 246 -6.88 20.75 5.18
CA GLY A 246 -8.09 19.94 5.32
C GLY A 246 -8.78 19.61 4.01
N ASN A 247 -8.10 19.83 2.88
CA ASN A 247 -8.59 19.36 1.60
C ASN A 247 -8.35 17.86 1.50
N ILE A 248 -9.30 17.15 0.89
CA ILE A 248 -9.13 15.74 0.57
C ILE A 248 -8.63 15.63 -0.87
N TRP A 249 -7.42 15.11 -1.04
CA TRP A 249 -6.85 14.74 -2.32
C TRP A 249 -7.26 13.32 -2.68
N ILE A 250 -7.76 13.16 -3.90
CA ILE A 250 -8.37 11.92 -4.38
C ILE A 250 -7.72 11.50 -5.67
N GLY A 251 -7.02 10.38 -5.60
CA GLY A 251 -6.47 9.69 -6.74
C GLY A 251 -7.42 8.61 -7.20
N THR A 252 -7.68 8.54 -8.50
CA THR A 252 -8.57 7.54 -9.09
C THR A 252 -7.78 6.60 -10.00
N MET A 253 -8.35 5.44 -10.36
CA MET A 253 -7.71 4.52 -11.30
C MET A 253 -7.83 4.98 -12.76
N TYR A 254 -8.90 5.70 -13.10
CA TYR A 254 -9.23 5.97 -14.52
C TYR A 254 -9.58 7.43 -14.83
N GLY A 255 -9.65 8.33 -13.84
CA GLY A 255 -9.97 9.76 -14.04
C GLY A 255 -8.86 10.73 -13.64
N GLY A 256 -7.77 10.22 -13.07
CA GLY A 256 -6.67 11.01 -12.55
C GLY A 256 -6.97 11.62 -11.18
N LEU A 257 -6.74 12.93 -11.04
CA LEU A 257 -6.71 13.62 -9.74
C LEU A 257 -7.89 14.58 -9.54
N SER A 258 -8.54 14.45 -8.39
CA SER A 258 -9.48 15.43 -7.83
C SER A 258 -9.00 15.94 -6.46
N MET A 259 -9.38 17.17 -6.10
CA MET A 259 -9.28 17.70 -4.73
C MET A 259 -10.65 18.21 -4.28
N TYR A 260 -11.03 17.88 -3.05
CA TYR A 260 -12.25 18.35 -2.40
C TYR A 260 -11.93 19.30 -1.25
N ASP A 261 -12.42 20.53 -1.33
CA ASP A 261 -12.15 21.60 -0.34
C ASP A 261 -13.15 21.64 0.84
N GLY A 262 -14.02 20.62 0.95
CA GLY A 262 -15.13 20.60 1.90
C GLY A 262 -16.46 21.13 1.34
N CYS A 263 -16.43 21.76 0.16
CA CYS A 263 -17.60 22.29 -0.53
C CYS A 263 -17.71 21.77 -1.97
N SER A 264 -16.62 21.76 -2.73
CA SER A 264 -16.58 21.50 -4.17
C SER A 264 -15.36 20.70 -4.62
N PHE A 265 -15.44 20.11 -5.81
CA PHE A 265 -14.34 19.37 -6.42
C PHE A 265 -13.60 20.21 -7.46
N THR A 266 -12.28 20.13 -7.45
CA THR A 266 -11.40 20.58 -8.55
C THR A 266 -10.75 19.37 -9.21
N ASN A 267 -10.92 19.20 -10.52
CA ASN A 267 -10.33 18.10 -11.29
C ASN A 267 -9.12 18.59 -12.09
N PHE A 268 -7.94 18.01 -11.86
CA PHE A 268 -6.69 18.50 -12.48
C PHE A 268 -6.36 17.81 -13.80
N THR A 269 -6.70 16.52 -13.92
CA THR A 269 -6.44 15.75 -15.15
C THR A 269 -7.41 16.11 -16.27
N GLU A 270 -8.72 16.20 -15.96
CA GLU A 270 -9.76 16.58 -16.92
C GLU A 270 -9.52 17.97 -17.53
N ASN A 271 -8.99 18.90 -16.73
CA ASN A 271 -8.63 20.25 -17.15
C ASN A 271 -7.29 20.32 -17.90
N GLY A 272 -6.60 19.18 -18.11
CA GLY A 272 -5.32 19.11 -18.79
C GLY A 272 -4.14 19.71 -18.02
N VAL A 273 -4.29 19.95 -16.72
CA VAL A 273 -3.23 20.52 -15.86
C VAL A 273 -2.15 19.48 -15.58
N ILE A 274 -2.55 18.21 -15.42
CA ILE A 274 -1.65 17.06 -15.30
C ILE A 274 -2.03 15.95 -16.29
N SER A 275 -1.09 15.04 -16.55
CA SER A 275 -1.30 13.83 -17.34
C SER A 275 -1.26 12.60 -16.44
N GLY A 276 -1.91 11.53 -16.87
CA GLY A 276 -2.04 10.28 -16.11
C GLY A 276 -3.39 10.16 -15.42
N VAL A 277 -3.99 8.99 -15.59
CA VAL A 277 -5.37 8.71 -15.12
C VAL A 277 -5.42 7.77 -13.92
N GLU A 278 -4.33 7.03 -13.67
CA GLU A 278 -4.13 6.28 -12.43
C GLU A 278 -3.21 7.09 -11.52
N VAL A 279 -3.77 7.64 -10.44
CA VAL A 279 -3.07 8.57 -9.53
C VAL A 279 -3.17 8.08 -8.10
N GLY A 280 -2.05 8.12 -7.36
CA GLY A 280 -2.01 7.83 -5.92
C GLY A 280 -0.63 8.01 -5.32
N GLY A 281 -0.34 7.30 -4.22
CA GLY A 281 0.95 7.41 -3.54
C GLY A 281 1.17 8.80 -2.95
N PHE A 282 0.08 9.41 -2.47
CA PHE A 282 0.09 10.78 -1.97
C PHE A 282 1.02 10.96 -0.77
N TYR A 283 1.66 12.13 -0.71
CA TYR A 283 2.46 12.56 0.41
C TYR A 283 2.50 14.09 0.50
N GLU A 284 2.17 14.67 1.64
CA GLU A 284 2.44 16.09 1.92
C GLU A 284 3.80 16.23 2.59
N ASP A 285 4.69 17.03 2.00
CA ASP A 285 6.00 17.26 2.58
C ASP A 285 6.01 18.30 3.70
N LYS A 286 7.13 18.40 4.44
CA LYS A 286 7.26 19.35 5.56
C LYS A 286 7.13 20.82 5.17
N THR A 287 7.15 21.15 3.89
CA THR A 287 6.95 22.51 3.37
C THR A 287 5.54 22.75 2.84
N GLY A 288 4.66 21.75 2.92
CA GLY A 288 3.27 21.83 2.47
C GLY A 288 3.06 21.53 0.98
N ASN A 289 4.08 21.01 0.27
CA ASN A 289 3.87 20.58 -1.10
C ASN A 289 3.20 19.22 -1.13
N ILE A 290 2.28 19.04 -2.08
CA ILE A 290 1.59 17.78 -2.30
C ILE A 290 2.31 17.00 -3.39
N TRP A 291 2.82 15.84 -3.03
CA TRP A 291 3.45 14.89 -3.93
C TRP A 291 2.51 13.74 -4.23
N PHE A 292 2.53 13.25 -5.47
CA PHE A 292 1.79 12.07 -5.87
C PHE A 292 2.38 11.42 -7.11
N ALA A 293 2.19 10.10 -7.23
CA ALA A 293 2.53 9.37 -8.42
C ALA A 293 1.36 9.38 -9.41
N ALA A 294 1.70 9.48 -10.70
CA ALA A 294 0.78 9.25 -11.80
C ALA A 294 1.37 8.11 -12.65
N GLU A 295 0.67 6.98 -12.73
CA GLU A 295 1.20 5.77 -13.35
C GLU A 295 1.61 6.05 -14.80
N ASN A 296 2.81 5.60 -15.19
CA ASN A 296 3.45 5.84 -16.49
C ASN A 296 3.83 7.30 -16.77
N HIS A 297 3.61 8.22 -15.84
CA HIS A 297 3.96 9.64 -15.93
C HIS A 297 4.94 10.10 -14.85
N GLY A 298 5.38 9.21 -13.95
CA GLY A 298 6.34 9.55 -12.89
C GLY A 298 5.65 10.17 -11.68
N VAL A 299 6.22 11.26 -11.17
CA VAL A 299 5.79 11.91 -9.93
C VAL A 299 5.50 13.39 -10.17
N TYR A 300 4.42 13.87 -9.60
CA TYR A 300 4.10 15.29 -9.56
C TYR A 300 4.32 15.87 -8.17
N ARG A 301 4.72 17.13 -8.13
CA ARG A 301 4.70 17.99 -6.95
C ARG A 301 3.83 19.21 -7.22
N TYR A 302 2.89 19.49 -6.33
CA TYR A 302 2.09 20.70 -6.31
C TYR A 302 2.55 21.60 -5.16
N ASP A 303 2.93 22.84 -5.46
CA ASP A 303 3.46 23.81 -4.48
C ASP A 303 2.41 24.81 -3.96
N GLY A 304 1.12 24.53 -4.20
CA GLY A 304 0.03 25.46 -3.91
C GLY A 304 -0.30 26.43 -5.04
N ALA A 305 0.54 26.51 -6.09
CA ALA A 305 0.30 27.35 -7.26
C ALA A 305 0.42 26.57 -8.58
N SER A 306 1.41 25.69 -8.70
CA SER A 306 1.79 25.03 -9.93
C SER A 306 2.18 23.57 -9.72
N PHE A 307 2.04 22.76 -10.77
CA PHE A 307 2.47 21.37 -10.79
C PHE A 307 3.82 21.25 -11.50
N THR A 308 4.78 20.57 -10.86
CA THR A 308 6.05 20.14 -11.47
C THR A 308 6.00 18.63 -11.66
N ASN A 309 6.31 18.13 -12.86
CA ASN A 309 6.44 16.70 -13.13
C ASN A 309 7.91 16.29 -13.11
N PHE A 310 8.18 15.14 -12.49
CA PHE A 310 9.48 14.48 -12.46
C PHE A 310 9.31 13.06 -13.03
N ASN A 311 10.03 12.75 -14.09
CA ASN A 311 9.95 11.45 -14.75
C ASN A 311 11.34 10.96 -15.20
N THR A 312 11.38 9.95 -16.05
CA THR A 312 12.62 9.42 -16.63
C THR A 312 13.54 10.42 -17.31
N THR A 313 13.02 11.54 -17.84
CA THR A 313 13.84 12.62 -18.41
C THR A 313 14.56 13.44 -17.34
N ASP A 314 14.08 13.40 -16.10
CA ASP A 314 14.61 14.15 -14.95
C ASP A 314 15.50 13.27 -14.05
N GLY A 315 15.82 12.04 -14.49
CA GLY A 315 16.72 11.11 -13.80
C GLY A 315 16.03 10.06 -12.92
N LEU A 316 14.69 10.07 -12.82
CA LEU A 316 13.97 8.99 -12.14
C LEU A 316 13.99 7.73 -13.01
N ASN A 317 14.60 6.63 -12.56
CA ASN A 317 14.79 5.43 -13.39
C ASN A 317 13.49 4.66 -13.72
N THR A 318 12.32 5.17 -13.35
CA THR A 318 11.01 4.54 -13.50
C THR A 318 9.92 5.60 -13.61
N ASN A 319 8.83 5.30 -14.32
CA ASN A 319 7.60 6.09 -14.27
C ASN A 319 6.50 5.40 -13.45
N GLY A 320 6.81 4.26 -12.81
CA GLY A 320 5.88 3.46 -12.02
C GLY A 320 6.12 3.63 -10.52
N VAL A 321 6.06 4.85 -10.00
CA VAL A 321 6.15 5.11 -8.55
C VAL A 321 4.81 4.77 -7.90
N LEU A 322 4.83 4.19 -6.70
CA LEU A 322 3.64 3.77 -5.94
C LEU A 322 3.55 4.42 -4.56
N CYS A 323 4.67 4.88 -4.02
CA CYS A 323 4.71 5.51 -2.70
C CYS A 323 5.83 6.55 -2.62
N ILE A 324 5.55 7.62 -1.90
CA ILE A 324 6.43 8.75 -1.65
C ILE A 324 6.42 8.99 -0.15
N PHE A 325 7.59 9.27 0.44
CA PHE A 325 7.72 9.45 1.87
C PHE A 325 8.94 10.33 2.18
N GLU A 326 8.79 11.33 3.04
CA GLU A 326 9.92 12.08 3.60
C GLU A 326 10.14 11.65 5.05
N ASP A 327 11.31 11.14 5.36
CA ASP A 327 11.59 10.69 6.73
C ASP A 327 11.85 11.85 7.70
N ARG A 328 12.01 11.55 8.99
CA ARG A 328 12.29 12.55 10.02
C ARG A 328 13.54 13.39 9.76
N GLN A 329 14.53 12.84 9.05
CA GLN A 329 15.77 13.55 8.68
C GLN A 329 15.58 14.44 7.44
N GLY A 330 14.40 14.43 6.81
CA GLY A 330 14.10 15.27 5.63
C GLY A 330 14.53 14.63 4.32
N ARG A 331 14.79 13.32 4.33
CA ARG A 331 15.23 12.56 3.16
C ARG A 331 13.97 12.05 2.45
N PHE A 332 13.89 12.33 1.15
CA PHE A 332 12.78 11.84 0.32
C PHE A 332 13.09 10.45 -0.22
N TRP A 333 12.12 9.58 -0.07
CA TRP A 333 12.09 8.20 -0.51
C TRP A 333 10.95 8.00 -1.47
N LEU A 334 11.23 7.33 -2.58
CA LEU A 334 10.25 6.97 -3.60
C LEU A 334 10.35 5.47 -3.84
N GLY A 335 9.22 4.79 -3.80
CA GLY A 335 9.14 3.35 -4.01
C GLY A 335 8.18 3.01 -5.13
N GLY A 336 8.55 2.04 -5.96
CA GLY A 336 7.68 1.57 -7.02
C GLY A 336 8.30 0.46 -7.85
N TRP A 337 7.96 0.44 -9.13
CA TRP A 337 8.59 -0.41 -10.13
C TRP A 337 10.06 -0.05 -10.26
N GLY A 338 10.93 -1.05 -10.15
CA GLY A 338 12.36 -0.82 -10.14
C GLY A 338 12.91 -0.54 -8.75
N GLY A 339 12.13 -0.67 -7.67
CA GLY A 339 12.64 -0.70 -6.30
C GLY A 339 12.55 0.63 -5.55
N LEU A 340 13.63 1.02 -4.87
CA LEU A 340 13.71 2.18 -3.98
C LEU A 340 14.63 3.25 -4.57
N PHE A 341 14.18 4.49 -4.47
CA PHE A 341 14.88 5.67 -4.94
C PHE A 341 14.87 6.75 -3.86
N ARG A 342 15.85 7.65 -3.95
CA ARG A 342 15.88 8.87 -3.16
C ARG A 342 15.90 10.10 -4.05
N PHE A 343 15.42 11.19 -3.48
CA PHE A 343 15.46 12.52 -4.08
C PHE A 343 16.17 13.49 -3.14
N ASP A 344 17.27 14.09 -3.59
CA ASP A 344 18.06 15.06 -2.81
C ASP A 344 17.61 16.51 -3.03
N ARG A 345 16.41 16.71 -3.59
CA ARG A 345 15.84 17.99 -4.05
C ARG A 345 16.40 18.51 -5.38
N THR A 346 17.40 17.85 -5.94
CA THR A 346 17.99 18.17 -7.25
C THR A 346 18.00 17.00 -8.21
N SER A 347 18.22 15.78 -7.71
CA SER A 347 18.43 14.58 -8.51
C SER A 347 17.82 13.35 -7.84
N PHE A 348 17.52 12.34 -8.67
CA PHE A 348 17.07 11.03 -8.22
C PHE A 348 18.20 10.01 -8.32
N PHE A 349 18.27 9.11 -7.34
CA PHE A 349 19.22 7.99 -7.36
C PHE A 349 18.63 6.73 -6.73
N SER A 350 19.10 5.58 -7.20
CA SER A 350 18.71 4.26 -6.69
C SER A 350 19.32 4.00 -5.31
N VAL A 351 18.55 3.40 -4.41
CA VAL A 351 19.07 2.87 -3.14
C VAL A 351 19.13 1.35 -3.22
N THR A 352 20.32 0.82 -2.94
CA THR A 352 20.59 -0.62 -2.97
C THR A 352 20.67 -1.19 -1.57
N LYS A 353 20.87 -2.51 -1.43
CA LYS A 353 21.13 -3.14 -0.12
C LYS A 353 22.35 -2.51 0.59
N ASP A 354 23.32 -2.05 -0.19
CA ASP A 354 24.57 -1.46 0.27
C ASP A 354 24.48 0.08 0.36
N GLY A 355 23.28 0.64 0.17
CA GLY A 355 23.00 2.07 0.19
C GLY A 355 22.99 2.73 -1.18
N PRO A 356 23.05 4.07 -1.23
CA PRO A 356 23.22 4.98 -0.09
C PRO A 356 21.95 5.09 0.79
N TRP A 357 22.12 4.90 2.11
CA TRP A 357 21.03 4.97 3.10
C TRP A 357 21.01 6.28 3.90
N ALA A 358 22.18 6.84 4.18
CA ALA A 358 22.35 7.98 5.09
C ALA A 358 22.49 9.33 4.39
N GLU A 359 23.07 9.35 3.19
CA GLU A 359 23.61 10.57 2.53
C GLU A 359 22.58 11.61 2.11
#